data_AF-A0A934F5U2-F1
#
_entry.id   AF-A0A934F5U2-F1
#
_cell.length_a   1.000
_cell.length_b   1.000
_cell.length_c   1.000
_cell.angle_alpha   90.00
_cell.angle_beta   90.00
_cell.angle_gamma   90.00
#
_symmetry.space_group_name_H-M   'P 1'
#
loop_
_entity.id
_entity.type
_entity.pdbx_description
1 polymer ?
#
loop_
_entity_poly.entity_id
_entity_poly.type
_entity_poly.pdbx_seq_one_letter_code
_entity_poly.pdbx_strand_id
1 'polypeptide(L)'
;MYNSHLLKKEIAVSEYEAVYKEKQRGHFENYVQVLPEYPIGLCPFCCVENIEKIDTYSPDNWGRIEPDVSLHTEDGIVNHCKHFVIVEPFLYVPAHDKRAVKSTLWNDVFPFVNLPVPEHIDGALWSTQVQSPPLFIERQPTVVGFALEQRLAQAVIHTLPVCEPVNNEFQPKYTLFIISYYSEKPDEAYSAIKREAIRRSEAISATLLVLPEPHEIHWFDLAQWVERGLLYWVDADKNGELTLRTQDIESFPYKNLERLVTK
;
A
#
# COMPACT_ATOMS: atom_id res chain seq x y z
N MET A 1 17.98 -4.43 0.49
CA MET A 1 18.11 -5.88 0.24
C MET A 1 16.74 -6.36 -0.17
N TYR A 2 16.61 -7.11 -1.27
CA TYR A 2 15.31 -7.61 -1.72
C TYR A 2 15.12 -9.03 -1.22
N ASN A 3 13.96 -9.32 -0.63
CA ASN A 3 13.62 -10.63 -0.08
C ASN A 3 13.21 -11.61 -1.19
N SER A 4 14.13 -11.92 -2.11
CA SER A 4 13.88 -12.80 -3.26
C SER A 4 13.53 -14.24 -2.87
N HIS A 5 13.86 -14.67 -1.65
CA HIS A 5 13.58 -16.01 -1.13
C HIS A 5 12.11 -16.23 -0.73
N LEU A 6 11.28 -15.18 -0.72
CA LEU A 6 9.86 -15.30 -0.33
C LEU A 6 8.92 -15.68 -1.47
N LEU A 7 9.44 -15.86 -2.68
CA LEU A 7 8.69 -16.33 -3.85
C LEU A 7 8.36 -17.82 -3.70
N LYS A 8 7.21 -18.16 -3.10
CA LYS A 8 6.74 -19.56 -3.03
C LYS A 8 6.42 -20.16 -4.42
N LYS A 9 6.32 -19.34 -5.46
CA LYS A 9 6.14 -19.78 -6.85
C LYS A 9 6.83 -18.81 -7.82
N GLU A 10 7.85 -19.28 -8.54
CA GLU A 10 8.38 -18.55 -9.69
C GLU A 10 7.48 -18.81 -10.90
N ILE A 11 6.75 -17.77 -11.34
CA ILE A 11 6.03 -17.78 -12.62
C ILE A 11 6.98 -17.37 -13.75
N ALA A 12 6.91 -18.04 -14.90
CA ALA A 12 7.67 -17.60 -16.07
C ALA A 12 7.06 -16.30 -16.64
N VAL A 13 7.88 -15.43 -17.23
CA VAL A 13 7.39 -14.18 -17.86
C VAL A 13 6.30 -14.47 -18.90
N SER A 14 6.47 -15.49 -19.73
CA SER A 14 5.49 -15.89 -20.74
C SER A 14 4.16 -16.39 -20.14
N GLU A 15 4.22 -17.09 -19.02
CA GLU A 15 3.04 -17.55 -18.28
C GLU A 15 2.30 -16.36 -17.66
N TYR A 16 3.03 -15.45 -17.02
CA TYR A 16 2.48 -14.22 -16.47
C TYR A 16 1.79 -13.37 -17.55
N GLU A 17 2.45 -13.13 -18.69
CA GLU A 17 1.88 -12.37 -19.80
C GLU A 17 0.60 -13.01 -20.36
N ALA A 18 0.52 -14.34 -20.41
CA ALA A 18 -0.67 -15.05 -20.85
C ALA A 18 -1.84 -14.79 -19.91
N VAL A 19 -1.62 -14.91 -18.60
CA VAL A 19 -2.66 -14.74 -17.59
C VAL A 19 -3.04 -13.26 -17.40
N TYR A 20 -2.08 -12.34 -17.55
CA TYR A 20 -2.35 -10.90 -17.55
C TYR A 20 -3.28 -10.49 -18.70
N LYS A 21 -3.16 -11.12 -19.88
CA LYS A 21 -4.11 -10.91 -20.99
C LYS A 21 -5.51 -11.44 -20.67
N GLU A 22 -5.64 -12.49 -19.87
CA GLU A 22 -6.95 -12.98 -19.41
C GLU A 22 -7.61 -12.00 -18.43
N LYS A 23 -6.83 -11.43 -17.49
CA LYS A 23 -7.28 -10.33 -16.63
C LYS A 23 -7.85 -9.17 -17.44
N GLN A 24 -7.16 -8.75 -18.51
CA GLN A 24 -7.63 -7.67 -19.40
C GLN A 24 -8.95 -8.00 -20.12
N ARG A 25 -9.31 -9.29 -20.22
CA ARG A 25 -10.59 -9.77 -20.77
C ARG A 25 -11.68 -9.91 -19.70
N GLY A 26 -11.40 -9.54 -18.45
CA GLY A 26 -12.34 -9.62 -17.33
C GLY A 26 -12.26 -10.92 -16.52
N HIS A 27 -11.31 -11.81 -16.80
CA HIS A 27 -11.13 -13.06 -16.04
C HIS A 27 -10.20 -12.85 -14.84
N PHE A 28 -10.63 -12.02 -13.89
CA PHE A 28 -9.81 -11.62 -12.74
C PHE A 28 -9.52 -12.79 -11.78
N GLU A 29 -10.48 -13.69 -11.57
CA GLU A 29 -10.34 -14.85 -10.68
C GLU A 29 -9.19 -15.77 -11.12
N ASN A 30 -9.13 -16.14 -12.40
CA ASN A 30 -8.03 -16.93 -12.98
C ASN A 30 -6.68 -16.25 -12.77
N TYR A 31 -6.67 -14.94 -12.90
CA TYR A 31 -5.48 -14.14 -12.71
C TYR A 31 -4.95 -14.18 -11.28
N VAL A 32 -5.82 -14.00 -10.28
CA VAL A 32 -5.41 -14.09 -8.87
C VAL A 32 -4.90 -15.49 -8.52
N GLN A 33 -5.48 -16.54 -9.08
CA GLN A 33 -5.09 -17.92 -8.74
C GLN A 33 -3.64 -18.26 -9.09
N VAL A 34 -3.05 -17.61 -10.10
CA VAL A 34 -1.67 -17.88 -10.52
C VAL A 34 -0.63 -17.01 -9.83
N LEU A 35 -1.06 -15.94 -9.14
CA LEU A 35 -0.16 -15.02 -8.47
C LEU A 35 0.61 -15.69 -7.34
N PRO A 36 1.86 -15.28 -7.10
CA PRO A 36 2.68 -15.75 -5.99
C PRO A 36 2.08 -15.33 -4.65
N GLU A 37 2.27 -16.20 -3.65
CA GLU A 37 1.89 -15.94 -2.28
C GLU A 37 3.03 -15.24 -1.54
N TYR A 38 2.72 -14.12 -0.90
CA TYR A 38 3.67 -13.32 -0.16
C TYR A 38 3.18 -13.02 1.25
N PRO A 39 4.06 -13.08 2.25
CA PRO A 39 3.81 -12.45 3.53
C PRO A 39 3.62 -10.94 3.35
N ILE A 40 2.47 -10.40 3.75
CA ILE A 40 2.19 -8.96 3.78
C ILE A 40 2.49 -8.32 5.14
N GLY A 41 2.66 -9.15 6.17
CA GLY A 41 3.01 -8.71 7.52
C GLY A 41 3.00 -9.85 8.53
N LEU A 42 3.73 -9.67 9.62
CA LEU A 42 3.73 -10.54 10.80
C LEU A 42 2.87 -9.89 11.88
N CYS A 43 1.89 -10.62 12.41
CA CYS A 43 1.05 -10.09 13.47
C CYS A 43 1.88 -9.82 14.75
N PRO A 44 1.82 -8.61 15.34
CA PRO A 44 2.56 -8.31 16.56
C PRO A 44 2.02 -9.02 17.82
N PHE A 45 0.81 -9.56 17.76
CA PHE A 45 0.17 -10.23 18.90
C PHE A 45 0.41 -11.74 18.93
N CYS A 46 0.40 -12.40 17.77
CA CYS A 46 0.54 -13.87 17.69
C CYS A 46 1.66 -14.35 16.76
N CYS A 47 2.42 -13.44 16.15
CA CYS A 47 3.52 -13.74 15.23
C CYS A 47 3.14 -14.59 14.00
N VAL A 48 1.84 -14.72 13.69
CA VAL A 48 1.37 -15.42 12.49
C VAL A 48 1.64 -14.57 11.25
N GLU A 49 2.18 -15.20 10.21
CA GLU A 49 2.30 -14.63 8.86
C GLU A 49 0.93 -14.40 8.25
N ASN A 50 0.67 -13.17 7.82
CA ASN A 50 -0.50 -12.83 7.02
C ASN A 50 -0.05 -12.89 5.56
N ILE A 51 -0.68 -13.73 4.77
CA ILE A 51 -0.23 -14.11 3.44
C ILE A 51 -1.34 -13.80 2.45
N GLU A 52 -0.97 -13.12 1.37
CA GLU A 52 -1.86 -12.84 0.25
C GLU A 52 -1.19 -13.20 -1.08
N LYS A 53 -2.01 -13.42 -2.10
CA LYS A 53 -1.59 -13.54 -3.49
C LYS A 53 -1.45 -12.15 -4.08
N ILE A 54 -0.24 -11.82 -4.52
CA ILE A 54 0.13 -10.46 -4.88
C ILE A 54 0.77 -10.39 -6.26
N ASP A 55 0.35 -9.39 -7.04
CA ASP A 55 1.02 -9.07 -8.29
C ASP A 55 2.24 -8.16 -8.09
N THR A 56 3.39 -8.76 -7.85
CA THR A 56 4.70 -8.08 -7.87
C THR A 56 5.30 -7.96 -9.26
N TYR A 57 4.56 -8.26 -10.33
CA TYR A 57 5.06 -8.26 -11.72
C TYR A 57 4.48 -7.15 -12.59
N SER A 58 3.52 -6.37 -12.07
CA SER A 58 3.05 -5.14 -12.71
C SER A 58 2.83 -4.00 -11.70
N PRO A 59 3.18 -2.75 -12.07
CA PRO A 59 2.78 -1.58 -11.31
C PRO A 59 1.28 -1.24 -11.42
N ASP A 60 0.57 -1.81 -12.41
CA ASP A 60 -0.81 -1.43 -12.76
C ASP A 60 -1.88 -1.87 -11.75
N ASN A 61 -1.50 -2.62 -10.71
CA ASN A 61 -2.45 -3.24 -9.77
C ASN A 61 -2.47 -2.61 -8.38
N TRP A 62 -1.76 -1.49 -8.18
CA TRP A 62 -1.42 -1.01 -6.83
C TRP A 62 -2.14 0.26 -6.39
N GLY A 63 -3.28 0.59 -6.99
CA GLY A 63 -3.94 1.89 -6.82
C GLY A 63 -5.42 1.84 -6.43
N ARG A 64 -5.90 0.74 -5.84
CA ARG A 64 -7.25 0.69 -5.26
C ARG A 64 -7.21 -0.01 -3.89
N ILE A 65 -7.52 0.75 -2.84
CA ILE A 65 -7.70 0.24 -1.49
C ILE A 65 -9.21 0.15 -1.26
N GLU A 66 -9.75 -1.06 -1.26
CA GLU A 66 -11.16 -1.31 -0.92
C GLU A 66 -11.30 -1.74 0.55
N PRO A 67 -12.40 -1.40 1.25
CA PRO A 67 -12.61 -1.78 2.64
C PRO A 67 -12.88 -3.28 2.73
N ASP A 68 -12.32 -3.98 3.73
CA ASP A 68 -12.49 -5.43 3.94
C ASP A 68 -11.84 -6.34 2.89
N VAL A 69 -11.11 -5.78 1.92
CA VAL A 69 -10.56 -6.54 0.80
C VAL A 69 -9.04 -6.57 0.93
N SER A 70 -8.45 -7.73 0.62
CA SER A 70 -7.00 -7.90 0.43
C SER A 70 -6.41 -6.83 -0.50
N LEU A 71 -5.09 -6.83 -0.68
CA LEU A 71 -4.42 -5.96 -1.65
C LEU A 71 -5.02 -6.00 -3.07
N HIS A 72 -5.78 -7.05 -3.41
CA HIS A 72 -6.45 -7.22 -4.71
C HIS A 72 -7.95 -7.52 -4.58
N THR A 73 -8.29 -8.72 -4.10
CA THR A 73 -9.66 -9.23 -3.87
C THR A 73 -9.69 -10.21 -2.70
N GLU A 74 -10.86 -10.55 -2.17
CA GLU A 74 -11.00 -11.61 -1.15
C GLU A 74 -10.37 -12.94 -1.58
N ASP A 75 -10.44 -13.28 -2.87
CA ASP A 75 -9.80 -14.48 -3.45
C ASP A 75 -8.26 -14.48 -3.36
N GLY A 76 -7.67 -13.32 -3.12
CA GLY A 76 -6.24 -13.16 -2.89
C GLY A 76 -5.80 -13.53 -1.48
N ILE A 77 -6.71 -13.66 -0.51
CA ILE A 77 -6.35 -13.95 0.87
C ILE A 77 -6.00 -15.43 1.00
N VAL A 78 -4.75 -15.72 1.37
CA VAL A 78 -4.31 -17.08 1.69
C VAL A 78 -4.47 -17.35 3.18
N ASN A 79 -4.03 -16.39 4.01
CA ASN A 79 -4.13 -16.52 5.45
C ASN A 79 -4.10 -15.14 6.12
N HIS A 80 -5.14 -14.79 6.89
CA HIS A 80 -5.11 -13.68 7.85
C HIS A 80 -5.33 -14.22 9.26
N CYS A 81 -4.53 -13.74 10.21
CA CYS A 81 -4.75 -14.05 11.61
C CYS A 81 -5.97 -13.30 12.16
N LYS A 82 -6.53 -13.76 13.28
CA LYS A 82 -7.68 -13.13 13.95
C LYS A 82 -7.46 -11.70 14.44
N HIS A 83 -6.25 -11.16 14.37
CA HIS A 83 -5.94 -9.80 14.81
C HIS A 83 -5.84 -8.82 13.64
N PHE A 84 -5.87 -9.32 12.40
CA PHE A 84 -5.76 -8.49 11.20
C PHE A 84 -6.96 -7.55 11.09
N VAL A 85 -6.70 -6.29 10.74
CA VAL A 85 -7.74 -5.25 10.64
C VAL A 85 -7.87 -4.79 9.20
N ILE A 86 -6.81 -4.20 8.65
CA ILE A 86 -6.74 -3.66 7.29
C ILE A 86 -5.29 -3.69 6.81
N VAL A 87 -5.11 -3.55 5.50
CA VAL A 87 -3.81 -3.42 4.84
C VAL A 87 -3.82 -2.27 3.87
N GLU A 88 -2.68 -1.59 3.75
CA GLU A 88 -2.51 -0.39 2.94
C GLU A 88 -1.23 -0.50 2.10
N PRO A 89 -1.33 -0.68 0.77
CA PRO A 89 -0.20 -0.61 -0.13
C PRO A 89 0.10 0.83 -0.57
N PHE A 90 1.38 1.16 -0.73
CA PHE A 90 1.83 2.34 -1.46
C PHE A 90 3.15 2.07 -2.20
N LEU A 91 3.34 2.68 -3.36
CA LEU A 91 4.57 2.49 -4.14
C LEU A 91 5.51 3.67 -3.96
N TYR A 92 6.77 3.36 -3.69
CA TYR A 92 7.82 4.36 -3.79
C TYR A 92 8.30 4.46 -5.24
N VAL A 93 8.02 5.60 -5.87
CA VAL A 93 8.55 5.96 -7.19
C VAL A 93 9.65 7.02 -7.01
N PRO A 94 10.92 6.70 -7.31
CA PRO A 94 12.00 7.67 -7.17
C PRO A 94 11.74 8.93 -8.01
N ALA A 95 12.00 10.11 -7.44
CA ALA A 95 11.71 11.41 -8.06
C ALA A 95 12.36 11.64 -9.45
N HIS A 96 13.41 10.89 -9.78
CA HIS A 96 14.10 10.99 -11.06
C HIS A 96 13.40 10.24 -12.20
N ASP A 97 12.46 9.33 -11.91
CA ASP A 97 11.66 8.64 -12.94
C ASP A 97 10.42 9.46 -13.32
N LYS A 98 10.64 10.57 -14.04
CA LYS A 98 9.57 11.43 -14.56
C LYS A 98 8.70 10.75 -15.63
N ARG A 99 9.07 9.56 -16.13
CA ARG A 99 8.30 8.84 -17.16
C ARG A 99 7.17 8.02 -16.56
N ALA A 100 7.38 7.43 -15.38
CA ALA A 100 6.35 6.71 -14.64
C ALA A 100 5.17 7.59 -14.17
N VAL A 101 5.37 8.91 -14.11
CA VAL A 101 4.43 9.88 -13.50
C VAL A 101 3.50 10.54 -14.52
N LYS A 102 3.80 10.43 -15.82
CA LYS A 102 3.07 11.21 -16.84
C LYS A 102 1.72 10.63 -17.25
N SER A 103 1.35 9.41 -16.88
CA SER A 103 0.13 8.77 -17.38
C SER A 103 -1.05 8.72 -16.39
N THR A 104 -0.92 9.21 -15.17
CA THR A 104 -2.00 9.20 -14.17
C THR A 104 -2.11 10.54 -13.47
N LEU A 105 -2.90 11.45 -14.08
CA LEU A 105 -3.75 12.49 -13.49
C LEU A 105 -3.39 13.01 -12.06
N TRP A 106 -2.14 13.40 -11.83
CA TRP A 106 -1.76 14.11 -10.61
C TRP A 106 -2.29 15.56 -10.56
N ASN A 107 -2.60 16.15 -11.72
CA ASN A 107 -2.97 17.57 -11.80
C ASN A 107 -4.40 17.89 -11.33
N ASP A 108 -5.29 16.90 -11.23
CA ASP A 108 -6.72 17.17 -11.05
C ASP A 108 -7.24 16.88 -9.63
N VAL A 109 -6.45 16.22 -8.76
CA VAL A 109 -6.93 15.76 -7.44
C VAL A 109 -6.21 16.41 -6.24
N PHE A 110 -5.01 16.96 -6.42
CA PHE A 110 -4.30 17.66 -5.33
C PHE A 110 -3.68 19.01 -5.77
N PRO A 111 -4.46 20.09 -5.86
CA PRO A 111 -3.92 21.44 -6.05
C PRO A 111 -3.26 22.04 -4.79
N PHE A 112 -3.20 21.31 -3.66
CA PHE A 112 -2.84 21.89 -2.36
C PHE A 112 -1.36 21.79 -1.94
N VAL A 113 -0.50 21.16 -2.75
CA VAL A 113 0.95 21.08 -2.46
C VAL A 113 1.72 21.84 -3.52
N ASN A 114 1.38 23.12 -3.71
CA ASN A 114 2.30 24.22 -4.05
C ASN A 114 1.53 25.56 -4.03
N LEU A 115 2.05 26.52 -3.26
CA LEU A 115 1.76 27.97 -3.26
C LEU A 115 1.54 28.56 -4.69
N PRO A 116 1.07 29.82 -4.85
CA PRO A 116 -0.19 30.45 -4.41
C PRO A 116 -1.32 30.27 -5.46
N VAL A 117 -2.57 30.41 -5.00
CA VAL A 117 -3.81 30.28 -5.79
C VAL A 117 -3.85 31.31 -6.94
N PRO A 118 -4.09 30.91 -8.21
CA PRO A 118 -4.52 31.84 -9.24
C PRO A 118 -5.96 32.27 -8.95
N GLU A 119 -6.17 33.56 -8.74
CA GLU A 119 -7.51 34.14 -8.77
C GLU A 119 -8.11 33.89 -10.17
N HIS A 120 -9.25 33.21 -10.19
CA HIS A 120 -10.13 32.96 -11.34
C HIS A 120 -9.81 31.74 -12.23
N ILE A 121 -10.52 30.63 -11.97
CA ILE A 121 -10.91 29.70 -13.02
C ILE A 121 -12.43 29.57 -12.96
N ASP A 122 -13.09 30.23 -13.92
CA ASP A 122 -14.51 30.05 -14.23
C ASP A 122 -14.76 28.63 -14.76
N GLY A 123 -15.86 28.04 -14.32
CA GLY A 123 -16.25 26.68 -14.64
C GLY A 123 -16.63 26.49 -16.11
N ALA A 124 -16.20 25.37 -16.68
CA ALA A 124 -16.91 24.68 -17.75
C ALA A 124 -16.34 23.27 -17.97
N LEU A 125 -17.26 22.32 -18.16
CA LEU A 125 -17.12 21.06 -18.91
C LEU A 125 -16.42 19.87 -18.25
N TRP A 126 -17.15 19.18 -17.37
CA TRP A 126 -17.00 17.72 -17.21
C TRP A 126 -18.00 17.03 -18.15
N SER A 127 -17.56 16.67 -19.36
CA SER A 127 -18.34 15.81 -20.26
C SER A 127 -17.55 14.57 -20.67
N THR A 128 -18.23 13.43 -20.50
CA THR A 128 -18.13 12.17 -21.25
C THR A 128 -16.99 11.19 -20.96
N GLN A 129 -17.43 9.95 -20.73
CA GLN A 129 -16.68 8.70 -20.57
C GLN A 129 -15.83 8.58 -19.31
N VAL A 130 -16.45 8.02 -18.26
CA VAL A 130 -15.73 7.41 -17.14
C VAL A 130 -15.03 6.14 -17.66
N GLN A 131 -13.89 6.33 -18.33
CA GLN A 131 -12.82 5.35 -18.24
C GLN A 131 -12.50 5.22 -16.75
N SER A 132 -12.39 3.99 -16.26
CA SER A 132 -12.13 3.69 -14.85
C SER A 132 -11.16 4.70 -14.23
N PRO A 133 -11.47 5.27 -13.04
CA PRO A 133 -10.63 6.30 -12.46
C PRO A 133 -9.17 5.81 -12.42
N PRO A 134 -8.20 6.68 -12.76
CA PRO A 134 -6.79 6.34 -12.79
C PRO A 134 -6.39 5.73 -11.45
N LEU A 135 -5.65 4.61 -11.49
CA LEU A 135 -5.03 4.01 -10.32
C LEU A 135 -4.19 5.07 -9.59
N PHE A 136 -4.58 5.39 -8.36
CA PHE A 136 -3.83 6.30 -7.50
C PHE A 136 -2.63 5.53 -6.96
N ILE A 137 -1.48 5.70 -7.61
CA ILE A 137 -0.23 5.33 -6.97
C ILE A 137 0.08 6.43 -5.97
N GLU A 138 -0.34 6.23 -4.72
CA GLU A 138 0.00 7.13 -3.63
C GLU A 138 1.51 7.03 -3.35
N ARG A 139 2.18 8.19 -3.38
CA ARG A 139 3.62 8.30 -3.08
C ARG A 139 3.91 8.37 -1.58
N GLN A 140 2.86 8.49 -0.79
CA GLN A 140 2.89 8.61 0.65
C GLN A 140 1.94 7.57 1.22
N PRO A 141 2.24 7.00 2.39
CA PRO A 141 1.28 6.17 3.08
C PRO A 141 0.08 7.05 3.47
N THR A 142 -1.13 6.70 3.07
CA THR A 142 -2.34 7.32 3.60
C THR A 142 -2.77 6.60 4.86
N VAL A 143 -2.11 6.99 5.93
CA VAL A 143 -2.15 6.28 7.18
C VAL A 143 -3.50 6.41 7.86
N VAL A 144 -3.97 5.30 8.42
CA VAL A 144 -4.91 5.33 9.54
C VAL A 144 -4.24 5.79 10.86
N GLY A 145 -3.68 7.01 10.85
CA GLY A 145 -2.96 7.58 11.99
C GLY A 145 -3.87 7.69 13.22
N PHE A 146 -5.14 8.03 13.04
CA PHE A 146 -6.16 8.01 14.09
C PHE A 146 -6.17 6.68 14.88
N ALA A 147 -6.17 5.53 14.19
CA ALA A 147 -6.23 4.24 14.87
C ALA A 147 -4.98 3.96 15.71
N LEU A 148 -3.82 4.38 15.22
CA LEU A 148 -2.56 4.25 15.94
C LEU A 148 -2.52 5.17 17.16
N GLU A 149 -2.94 6.42 17.03
CA GLU A 149 -2.94 7.39 18.12
C GLU A 149 -3.94 7.05 19.23
N GLN A 150 -5.12 6.57 18.84
CA GLN A 150 -6.13 6.08 19.78
C GLN A 150 -5.83 4.68 20.33
N ARG A 151 -4.67 4.09 19.97
CA ARG A 151 -4.26 2.74 20.39
C ARG A 151 -5.29 1.66 20.03
N LEU A 152 -6.06 1.89 18.97
CA LEU A 152 -7.03 0.92 18.43
C LEU A 152 -6.32 -0.18 17.64
N ALA A 153 -5.17 0.13 17.05
CA ALA A 153 -4.36 -0.80 16.29
C ALA A 153 -2.85 -0.55 16.50
N GLN A 154 -2.06 -1.55 16.09
CA GLN A 154 -0.62 -1.46 15.86
C GLN A 154 -0.34 -1.66 14.38
N ALA A 155 0.66 -0.99 13.84
CA ALA A 155 1.05 -1.10 12.44
C ALA A 155 2.30 -1.96 12.27
N VAL A 156 2.39 -2.65 11.13
CA VAL A 156 3.57 -3.38 10.70
C VAL A 156 3.84 -3.01 9.25
N ILE A 157 5.02 -2.45 8.97
CA ILE A 157 5.45 -2.17 7.61
C ILE A 157 6.27 -3.33 7.03
N HIS A 158 5.98 -3.70 5.80
CA HIS A 158 6.73 -4.65 5.01
C HIS A 158 7.00 -4.09 3.61
N THR A 159 7.97 -4.67 2.91
CA THR A 159 8.32 -4.24 1.56
C THR A 159 8.51 -5.41 0.61
N LEU A 160 7.97 -5.26 -0.60
CA LEU A 160 8.12 -6.22 -1.69
C LEU A 160 8.74 -5.53 -2.92
N PRO A 161 9.59 -6.23 -3.69
CA PRO A 161 9.99 -5.73 -5.00
C PRO A 161 8.79 -5.77 -5.95
N VAL A 162 8.62 -4.73 -6.75
CA VAL A 162 7.80 -4.80 -7.96
C VAL A 162 8.75 -4.87 -9.16
N CYS A 163 8.59 -5.93 -9.93
CA CYS A 163 9.46 -6.29 -11.03
C CYS A 163 8.83 -5.89 -12.37
N GLU A 164 9.68 -5.70 -13.37
CA GLU A 164 9.32 -5.55 -14.78
C GLU A 164 9.89 -6.74 -15.57
N PRO A 165 9.16 -7.28 -16.56
CA PRO A 165 9.71 -8.27 -17.47
C PRO A 165 10.77 -7.65 -18.39
N VAL A 166 12.01 -8.12 -18.30
CA VAL A 166 13.14 -7.72 -19.15
C VAL A 166 13.86 -8.97 -19.64
N ASN A 167 13.94 -9.18 -20.95
CA ASN A 167 14.60 -10.34 -21.57
C ASN A 167 14.15 -11.70 -21.01
N ASN A 168 12.84 -11.88 -20.79
CA ASN A 168 12.25 -13.10 -20.21
C ASN A 168 12.62 -13.38 -18.74
N GLU A 169 13.09 -12.36 -18.01
CA GLU A 169 13.32 -12.39 -16.57
C GLU A 169 12.57 -11.25 -15.88
N PHE A 170 12.20 -11.43 -14.62
CA PHE A 170 11.62 -10.36 -13.80
C PHE A 170 12.72 -9.59 -13.06
N GLN A 171 12.90 -8.32 -13.41
CA GLN A 171 13.89 -7.45 -12.78
C GLN A 171 13.23 -6.45 -11.82
N PRO A 172 13.64 -6.39 -10.53
CA PRO A 172 13.12 -5.41 -9.59
C PRO A 172 13.31 -3.98 -10.09
N LYS A 173 12.22 -3.21 -10.13
CA LYS A 173 12.19 -1.84 -10.62
C LYS A 173 11.67 -0.85 -9.58
N TYR A 174 10.65 -1.25 -8.82
CA TYR A 174 10.07 -0.44 -7.76
C TYR A 174 10.08 -1.18 -6.43
N THR A 175 9.89 -0.43 -5.35
CA THR A 175 9.63 -1.00 -4.02
C THR A 175 8.19 -0.67 -3.64
N LEU A 176 7.40 -1.71 -3.43
CA LEU A 176 6.11 -1.62 -2.79
C LEU A 176 6.32 -1.63 -1.29
N PHE A 177 5.65 -0.72 -0.62
CA PHE A 177 5.51 -0.69 0.82
C PHE A 177 4.09 -1.12 1.17
N ILE A 178 3.96 -1.93 2.21
CA ILE A 178 2.69 -2.43 2.71
C ILE A 178 2.65 -2.13 4.20
N ILE A 179 1.61 -1.46 4.68
CA ILE A 179 1.34 -1.29 6.10
C ILE A 179 0.12 -2.13 6.46
N SER A 180 0.33 -3.15 7.28
CA SER A 180 -0.73 -3.98 7.84
C SER A 180 -1.05 -3.51 9.26
N TYR A 181 -2.33 -3.39 9.58
CA TYR A 181 -2.81 -2.93 10.88
C TYR A 181 -3.44 -4.10 11.65
N TYR A 182 -3.11 -4.19 12.94
CA TYR A 182 -3.54 -5.28 13.81
C TYR A 182 -4.16 -4.77 15.09
N SER A 183 -5.15 -5.49 15.64
CA SER A 183 -5.77 -5.19 16.92
C SER A 183 -6.13 -6.46 17.69
N GLU A 184 -6.13 -6.39 19.03
CA GLU A 184 -6.74 -7.42 19.88
C GLU A 184 -8.27 -7.49 19.69
N LYS A 185 -8.86 -6.40 19.16
CA LYS A 185 -10.28 -6.25 18.89
C LYS A 185 -10.52 -5.75 17.46
N PRO A 186 -10.26 -6.58 16.44
CA PRO A 186 -10.24 -6.15 15.04
C PRO A 186 -11.56 -5.51 14.59
N ASP A 187 -12.71 -6.08 14.97
CA ASP A 187 -14.02 -5.55 14.58
C ASP A 187 -14.30 -4.16 15.15
N GLU A 188 -13.90 -3.92 16.41
CA GLU A 188 -14.04 -2.60 17.06
C GLU A 188 -13.13 -1.57 16.38
N ALA A 189 -11.87 -1.96 16.10
CA ALA A 189 -10.89 -1.12 15.43
C ALA A 189 -11.35 -0.76 14.01
N TYR A 190 -11.70 -1.76 13.19
CA TYR A 190 -12.21 -1.56 11.84
C TYR A 190 -13.43 -0.65 11.83
N SER A 191 -14.40 -0.89 12.71
CA SER A 191 -15.61 -0.06 12.80
C SER A 191 -15.30 1.38 13.17
N ALA A 192 -14.31 1.62 14.02
CA ALA A 192 -13.87 2.98 14.39
C ALA A 192 -13.17 3.69 13.23
N ILE A 193 -12.28 2.98 12.51
CA ILE A 193 -11.60 3.47 11.32
C ILE A 193 -12.62 3.86 10.26
N LYS A 194 -13.58 2.98 9.97
CA LYS A 194 -14.65 3.22 9.01
C LYS A 194 -15.50 4.42 9.38
N ARG A 195 -15.88 4.57 10.65
CA ARG A 195 -16.61 5.76 11.12
C ARG A 195 -15.81 7.04 10.94
N GLU A 196 -14.51 7.01 11.24
CA GLU A 196 -13.65 8.17 11.08
C GLU A 196 -13.49 8.54 9.61
N ALA A 197 -13.27 7.57 8.73
CA ALA A 197 -13.21 7.78 7.28
C ALA A 197 -14.52 8.40 6.74
N ILE A 198 -15.68 7.88 7.15
CA ILE A 198 -16.99 8.44 6.78
C ILE A 198 -17.16 9.86 7.34
N ARG A 199 -16.68 10.13 8.55
CA ARG A 199 -16.78 11.46 9.18
C ARG A 199 -15.95 12.51 8.44
N ARG A 200 -14.78 12.12 7.92
CA ARG A 200 -13.85 13.02 7.24
C ARG A 200 -14.13 13.18 5.75
N SER A 201 -14.65 12.14 5.11
CA SER A 201 -15.01 12.20 3.69
C SER A 201 -16.39 12.83 3.55
N GLU A 202 -16.49 13.99 2.89
CA GLU A 202 -17.81 14.58 2.53
C GLU A 202 -18.60 13.70 1.55
N ALA A 203 -17.94 12.72 0.92
CA ALA A 203 -18.53 11.72 0.05
C ALA A 203 -18.38 10.32 0.67
N ILE A 204 -19.25 9.39 0.29
CA ILE A 204 -19.12 7.96 0.62
C ILE A 204 -17.96 7.40 -0.21
N SER A 205 -16.72 7.82 0.07
CA SER A 205 -15.56 7.22 -0.57
C SER A 205 -15.42 5.80 -0.05
N ALA A 206 -15.25 4.85 -0.97
CA ALA A 206 -14.94 3.46 -0.66
C ALA A 206 -13.53 3.29 -0.07
N THR A 207 -12.77 4.37 0.13
CA THR A 207 -11.43 4.30 0.71
C THR A 207 -11.50 4.55 2.21
N LEU A 208 -11.01 3.60 3.03
CA LEU A 208 -10.78 3.81 4.48
C LEU A 208 -9.62 4.78 4.78
N LEU A 209 -9.02 5.32 3.72
CA LEU A 209 -7.91 6.24 3.74
C LEU A 209 -8.40 7.61 4.20
N VAL A 210 -7.82 8.07 5.32
CA VAL A 210 -8.14 9.36 5.92
C VAL A 210 -6.97 10.29 5.68
N LEU A 211 -7.18 11.32 4.88
CA LEU A 211 -6.16 12.36 4.75
C LEU A 211 -6.03 13.09 6.10
N PRO A 212 -4.80 13.24 6.63
CA PRO A 212 -4.57 14.02 7.83
C PRO A 212 -4.85 15.50 7.57
N GLU A 213 -5.40 16.17 8.56
CA GLU A 213 -5.49 17.61 8.61
C GLU A 213 -4.08 18.24 8.73
N PRO A 214 -3.90 19.55 8.45
CA PRO A 214 -2.58 20.19 8.53
C PRO A 214 -1.85 20.03 9.87
N HIS A 215 -2.58 19.88 10.97
CA HIS A 215 -2.03 19.68 12.31
C HIS A 215 -1.72 18.20 12.64
N GLU A 216 -2.08 17.28 11.74
CA GLU A 216 -1.86 15.84 11.83
C GLU A 216 -0.77 15.37 10.87
N ILE A 217 0.05 16.28 10.34
CA ILE A 217 1.10 15.94 9.36
C ILE A 217 2.12 14.93 9.91
N HIS A 218 2.23 14.81 11.24
CA HIS A 218 3.03 13.81 11.93
C HIS A 218 2.50 12.39 11.73
N TRP A 219 1.29 12.21 11.20
CA TRP A 219 0.81 10.92 10.73
C TRP A 219 1.60 10.44 9.52
N PHE A 220 2.34 11.27 8.80
CA PHE A 220 3.25 10.74 7.78
C PHE A 220 4.60 10.34 8.36
N ASP A 221 4.89 10.66 9.63
CA ASP A 221 6.17 10.42 10.30
C ASP A 221 6.29 8.97 10.84
N LEU A 222 6.77 8.08 9.97
CA LEU A 222 6.97 6.68 10.29
C LEU A 222 8.03 6.51 11.40
N ALA A 223 9.03 7.38 11.43
CA ALA A 223 10.06 7.34 12.46
C ALA A 223 9.44 7.63 13.84
N GLN A 224 8.60 8.65 13.92
CA GLN A 224 7.89 8.99 15.16
C GLN A 224 7.01 7.83 15.65
N TRP A 225 6.39 7.04 14.76
CA TRP A 225 5.62 5.89 15.21
C TRP A 225 6.49 4.77 15.78
N VAL A 226 7.66 4.51 15.19
CA VAL A 226 8.62 3.56 15.77
C VAL A 226 9.03 4.02 17.16
N GLU A 227 9.38 5.30 17.32
CA GLU A 227 9.73 5.88 18.63
C GLU A 227 8.60 5.76 19.67
N ARG A 228 7.34 5.87 19.23
CA ARG A 228 6.14 5.73 20.07
C ARG A 228 5.71 4.28 20.31
N GLY A 229 6.39 3.31 19.69
CA GLY A 229 6.03 1.89 19.73
C GLY A 229 4.68 1.58 19.08
N LEU A 230 4.34 2.31 18.01
CA LEU A 230 3.12 2.16 17.21
C LEU A 230 3.37 1.42 15.88
N LEU A 231 4.62 1.46 15.39
CA LEU A 231 5.03 0.80 14.15
C LEU A 231 6.13 -0.22 14.42
N TYR A 232 5.90 -1.41 13.87
CA TYR A 232 6.90 -2.45 13.73
C TYR A 232 7.26 -2.61 12.26
N TRP A 233 8.33 -3.34 11.97
CA TRP A 233 8.66 -3.67 10.58
C TRP A 233 9.08 -5.13 10.45
N VAL A 234 8.83 -5.68 9.27
CA VAL A 234 9.21 -7.04 8.91
C VAL A 234 10.32 -6.98 7.88
N ASP A 235 11.46 -7.54 8.26
CA ASP A 235 12.60 -7.68 7.37
C ASP A 235 13.20 -9.08 7.52
N ALA A 236 13.78 -9.58 6.44
CA ALA A 236 14.49 -10.84 6.47
C ALA A 236 15.74 -10.70 7.33
N ASP A 237 16.02 -11.70 8.13
CA ASP A 237 17.30 -11.81 8.82
C ASP A 237 18.39 -12.33 7.86
N LYS A 238 19.59 -12.56 8.40
CA LYS A 238 20.73 -13.11 7.65
C LYS A 238 20.49 -14.50 7.05
N ASN A 239 19.46 -15.21 7.52
CA ASN A 239 19.09 -16.55 7.08
C ASN A 239 17.90 -16.51 6.09
N GLY A 240 17.33 -15.34 5.82
CA GLY A 240 16.10 -15.22 5.04
C GLY A 240 14.83 -15.50 5.85
N GLU A 241 14.91 -15.52 7.18
CA GLU A 241 13.71 -15.65 8.01
C GLU A 241 13.11 -14.27 8.26
N LEU A 242 11.81 -14.12 7.99
CA LEU A 242 11.10 -12.89 8.30
C LEU A 242 10.97 -12.74 9.81
N THR A 243 11.44 -11.62 10.33
CA THR A 243 11.37 -11.31 11.76
C THR A 243 10.64 -10.01 11.98
N LEU A 244 9.75 -10.00 12.96
CA LEU A 244 9.12 -8.77 13.44
C LEU A 244 10.13 -8.00 14.28
N ARG A 245 10.39 -6.75 13.89
CA ARG A 245 11.37 -5.89 14.53
C ARG A 245 10.68 -4.74 15.26
N THR A 246 11.17 -4.49 16.47
CA THR A 246 10.65 -3.50 17.42
C THR A 246 11.79 -2.67 18.03
N GLN A 247 12.92 -2.58 17.33
CA GLN A 247 14.18 -2.05 17.84
C GLN A 247 14.23 -0.52 17.81
N ASP A 248 15.36 0.04 18.29
CA ASP A 248 15.68 1.46 18.24
C ASP A 248 15.49 2.05 16.83
N ILE A 249 15.05 3.31 16.79
CA ILE A 249 14.80 4.05 15.55
C ILE A 249 16.02 4.09 14.63
N GLU A 250 17.23 3.99 15.19
CA GLU A 250 18.45 3.95 14.39
C GLU A 250 18.52 2.75 13.44
N SER A 251 17.89 1.64 13.83
CA SER A 251 17.80 0.41 13.04
C SER A 251 16.63 0.39 12.05
N PHE A 252 15.73 1.38 12.10
CA PHE A 252 14.56 1.45 11.21
C PHE A 252 14.98 1.83 9.78
N PRO A 253 14.87 0.92 8.81
CA PRO A 253 15.42 1.16 7.46
C PRO A 253 14.62 2.20 6.67
N TYR A 254 13.40 2.53 7.13
CA TYR A 254 12.46 3.38 6.41
C TYR A 254 12.33 4.79 6.99
N LYS A 255 13.17 5.16 7.98
CA LYS A 255 13.13 6.45 8.70
C LYS A 255 13.28 7.72 7.85
N ASN A 256 13.56 7.59 6.56
CA ASN A 256 13.76 8.71 5.63
C ASN A 256 12.80 8.70 4.42
N LEU A 257 11.77 7.83 4.40
CA LEU A 257 10.84 7.76 3.27
C LEU A 257 10.14 9.10 3.02
N GLU A 258 9.81 9.85 4.06
CA GLU A 258 9.09 11.13 3.96
C GLU A 258 9.92 12.26 3.36
N ARG A 259 11.24 12.26 3.61
CA ARG A 259 12.17 13.29 3.09
C ARG A 259 12.31 13.24 1.58
N LEU A 260 11.81 12.19 0.94
CA LEU A 260 11.85 12.00 -0.50
C LEU A 260 10.63 12.61 -1.20
N VAL A 261 9.61 13.06 -0.45
CA VAL A 261 8.37 13.60 -1.01
C VAL A 261 8.30 15.13 -0.92
N THR A 262 9.04 15.76 0.00
CA THR A 262 9.03 17.21 0.25
C THR A 262 10.14 17.99 -0.47
N LYS A 263 10.93 17.35 -1.34
CA LYS A 263 11.97 17.99 -2.18
C LYS A 263 11.62 17.92 -3.66
#